data_AF-A0A1H3XYL1-F1
#
_entry.id   AF-A0A1H3XYL1-F1
#
_cell.length_a   1.000
_cell.length_b   1.000
_cell.length_c   1.000
_cell.angle_alpha   90.00
_cell.angle_beta   90.00
_cell.angle_gamma   90.00
#
_symmetry.space_group_name_H-M   'P 1'
#
loop_
_entity.id
_entity.type
_entity.pdbx_description
1 polymer ?
#
loop_
_entity_poly.entity_id
_entity_poly.type
_entity_poly.pdbx_seq_one_letter_code
_entity_poly.pdbx_strand_id
1 'polypeptide(L)'
;MKEIILNVDDSAYEHVLGMLRLCHDVNVVETDGEQMATSMDVSFARAISELEKRKVIRFPRDHSYIMAAMNEELLKGAPFFYSPLDYIAYLKLLGIEKTPGKTTLYDTLHTIGGHYPEWTFSDGPSDVEGKRRINIVRLFLLAFNRNRCSNPEASRKE
;
A
#
# COMPACT_ATOMS: atom_id res chain seq x y z
N MET A 1 -9.46 -12.62 -29.81
CA MET A 1 -8.29 -12.97 -28.97
C MET A 1 -8.83 -13.46 -27.64
N LYS A 2 -8.38 -14.63 -27.15
CA LYS A 2 -8.80 -15.16 -25.85
C LYS A 2 -7.55 -15.25 -24.98
N GLU A 3 -7.66 -14.80 -23.73
CA GLU A 3 -6.56 -14.76 -22.78
C GLU A 3 -6.80 -15.80 -21.67
N ILE A 4 -5.72 -16.47 -21.26
CA ILE A 4 -5.73 -17.48 -20.20
C ILE A 4 -4.56 -17.14 -19.27
N ILE A 5 -4.85 -16.96 -17.98
CA ILE A 5 -3.86 -16.69 -16.95
C ILE A 5 -3.61 -17.97 -16.17
N LEU A 6 -2.34 -18.38 -16.06
CA LEU A 6 -1.92 -19.57 -15.33
C LEU A 6 -1.12 -19.14 -14.11
N ASN A 7 -1.53 -19.60 -12.92
CA ASN A 7 -0.73 -19.47 -11.72
C ASN A 7 0.08 -20.75 -11.54
N VAL A 8 1.41 -20.64 -11.58
CA VAL A 8 2.34 -21.78 -11.61
C VAL A 8 3.39 -21.56 -10.53
N ASP A 9 3.58 -22.55 -9.67
CA ASP A 9 4.66 -22.53 -8.68
C ASP A 9 6.03 -22.54 -9.38
N ASP A 10 7.05 -21.90 -8.78
CA ASP A 10 8.41 -21.83 -9.33
C ASP A 10 8.97 -23.20 -9.75
N SER A 11 8.64 -24.25 -8.99
CA SER A 11 9.07 -25.64 -9.29
C SER A 11 8.46 -26.23 -10.57
N ALA A 12 7.29 -25.73 -10.99
CA ALA A 12 6.58 -26.16 -12.18
C ALA A 12 6.75 -25.18 -13.36
N TYR A 13 7.30 -23.98 -13.14
CA TYR A 13 7.40 -22.91 -14.13
C TYR A 13 8.07 -23.37 -15.43
N GLU A 14 9.28 -23.90 -15.36
CA GLU A 14 10.03 -24.36 -16.54
C GLU A 14 9.32 -25.48 -17.30
N HIS A 15 8.63 -26.37 -16.58
CA HIS A 15 7.88 -27.48 -17.17
C HIS A 15 6.66 -26.95 -17.95
N VAL A 16 5.92 -25.99 -17.38
CA VAL A 16 4.76 -25.38 -18.03
C VAL A 16 5.18 -24.51 -19.21
N LEU A 17 6.25 -23.73 -19.06
CA LEU A 17 6.80 -22.90 -20.13
C LEU A 17 7.25 -23.77 -21.32
N GLY A 18 7.91 -24.90 -21.02
CA GLY A 18 8.27 -25.90 -22.04
C GLY A 18 7.08 -26.43 -22.82
N MET A 19 5.96 -26.71 -22.16
CA MET A 19 4.72 -27.15 -22.83
C MET A 19 4.11 -26.04 -23.70
N LEU A 20 4.05 -24.81 -23.20
CA LEU A 20 3.46 -23.68 -23.93
C LEU A 20 4.28 -23.31 -25.17
N ARG A 21 5.60 -23.46 -25.13
CA ARG A 21 6.49 -23.27 -26.29
C ARG A 21 6.21 -24.24 -27.45
N LEU A 22 5.57 -25.38 -27.19
CA LEU A 22 5.16 -26.32 -28.24
C LEU A 22 3.87 -25.88 -28.97
N CYS A 23 3.14 -24.91 -28.43
CA CYS A 23 1.94 -24.37 -29.05
C CYS A 23 2.27 -23.16 -29.93
N HIS A 24 2.44 -23.38 -31.23
CA HIS A 24 2.83 -22.34 -32.19
C HIS A 24 1.87 -21.15 -32.29
N ASP A 25 0.61 -21.32 -31.89
CA ASP A 25 -0.43 -20.28 -31.92
C ASP A 25 -0.59 -19.54 -30.57
N VAL A 26 0.26 -19.84 -29.58
CA VAL A 26 0.23 -19.22 -28.25
C VAL A 26 1.41 -18.26 -28.12
N ASN A 27 1.10 -16.99 -27.85
CA ASN A 27 2.12 -16.00 -27.49
C ASN A 27 2.29 -15.99 -25.98
N VAL A 28 3.47 -16.38 -25.49
CA VAL A 28 3.78 -16.33 -24.05
C VAL A 28 4.27 -14.92 -23.71
N VAL A 29 3.50 -14.23 -22.89
CA VAL A 29 3.89 -12.94 -22.31
C VAL A 29 4.31 -13.21 -20.87
N GLU A 30 5.62 -13.19 -20.62
CA GLU A 30 6.17 -13.29 -19.28
C GLU A 30 5.95 -11.95 -18.58
N THR A 31 4.98 -11.89 -17.67
CA THR A 31 4.96 -10.84 -16.66
C THR A 31 5.92 -11.27 -15.56
N ASP A 32 7.13 -10.69 -15.53
CA ASP A 32 8.01 -10.72 -14.36
C ASP A 32 7.14 -10.47 -13.15
N GLY A 33 6.98 -11.50 -12.30
CA GLY A 33 5.86 -11.62 -11.38
C GLY A 33 5.49 -10.30 -10.74
N GLU A 34 4.41 -9.68 -11.22
CA GLU A 34 3.68 -8.72 -10.41
C GLU A 34 3.33 -9.50 -9.15
N GLN A 35 4.06 -9.21 -8.06
CA GLN A 35 3.79 -9.81 -6.76
C GLN A 35 2.28 -9.72 -6.57
N MET A 36 1.60 -10.87 -6.58
CA MET A 36 0.15 -10.90 -6.42
C MET A 36 -0.15 -10.10 -5.16
N ALA A 37 -0.86 -8.99 -5.33
CA ALA A 37 -1.17 -8.07 -4.24
C ALA A 37 -1.73 -8.88 -3.08
N THR A 38 -1.01 -8.89 -1.96
CA THR A 38 -1.42 -9.64 -0.77
C THR A 38 -2.78 -9.12 -0.29
N SER A 39 -3.47 -9.89 0.55
CA SER A 39 -4.71 -9.40 1.19
C SER A 39 -4.49 -8.09 1.96
N MET A 40 -3.26 -7.87 2.43
CA MET A 40 -2.82 -6.63 3.05
C MET A 40 -2.71 -5.49 2.04
N ASP A 41 -2.08 -5.72 0.90
CA ASP A 41 -1.94 -4.74 -0.19
C ASP A 41 -3.30 -4.29 -0.72
N VAL A 42 -4.23 -5.23 -0.90
CA VAL A 42 -5.62 -4.93 -1.28
C VAL A 42 -6.31 -4.09 -0.21
N SER A 43 -6.11 -4.42 1.07
CA SER A 43 -6.71 -3.66 2.18
C SER A 43 -6.12 -2.25 2.27
N PHE A 44 -4.81 -2.12 2.02
CA PHE A 44 -4.11 -0.84 1.98
C PHE A 44 -4.62 0.04 0.84
N ALA A 45 -4.64 -0.49 -0.39
CA ALA A 45 -5.12 0.24 -1.57
C ALA A 45 -6.57 0.69 -1.40
N ARG A 46 -7.45 -0.17 -0.85
CA ARG A 46 -8.84 0.19 -0.55
C ARG A 46 -8.95 1.28 0.51
N ALA A 47 -8.14 1.22 1.56
CA ALA A 47 -8.11 2.25 2.60
C ALA A 47 -7.68 3.61 2.03
N ILE A 48 -6.61 3.64 1.23
CA ILE A 48 -6.16 4.87 0.56
C ILE A 48 -7.25 5.42 -0.36
N SER A 49 -7.82 4.59 -1.24
CA SER A 49 -8.88 5.00 -2.17
C SER A 49 -10.09 5.59 -1.44
N GLU A 50 -10.46 5.01 -0.30
CA GLU A 50 -11.55 5.53 0.52
C GLU A 50 -11.22 6.90 1.12
N LEU A 51 -10.00 7.08 1.65
CA LEU A 51 -9.55 8.35 2.21
C LEU A 51 -9.46 9.45 1.16
N GLU A 52 -9.00 9.12 -0.06
CA GLU A 52 -8.98 10.04 -1.20
C GLU A 52 -10.40 10.46 -1.62
N LYS A 53 -11.33 9.51 -1.75
CA LYS A 53 -12.75 9.78 -2.06
C LYS A 53 -13.39 10.72 -1.03
N ARG A 54 -13.04 10.55 0.25
CA ARG A 54 -13.50 11.40 1.36
C ARG A 54 -12.74 12.71 1.51
N LYS A 55 -11.73 12.98 0.66
CA LYS A 55 -10.85 14.16 0.75
C LYS A 55 -10.16 14.31 2.12
N VAL A 56 -9.84 13.18 2.74
CA VAL A 56 -9.05 13.12 3.98
C VAL A 56 -7.57 13.34 3.63
N ILE A 57 -7.08 12.60 2.64
CA ILE A 57 -5.81 12.86 1.95
C ILE A 57 -6.09 14.02 0.98
N ARG A 58 -5.59 15.21 1.33
CA ARG A 58 -5.81 16.44 0.55
C ARG A 58 -4.59 16.81 -0.26
N PHE A 59 -3.42 16.50 0.26
CA PHE A 59 -2.14 16.85 -0.31
C PHE A 59 -1.28 15.59 -0.47
N PRO A 60 -0.40 15.52 -1.48
CA PRO A 60 0.52 14.38 -1.60
C PRO A 60 1.34 14.13 -0.33
N ARG A 61 1.75 15.20 0.38
CA ARG A 61 2.48 15.10 1.66
C ARG A 61 1.72 14.35 2.76
N ASP A 62 0.40 14.23 2.67
CA ASP A 62 -0.39 13.54 3.70
C ASP A 62 -0.07 12.03 3.76
N HIS A 63 0.50 11.49 2.68
CA HIS A 63 1.04 10.13 2.66
C HIS A 63 2.21 9.93 3.63
N SER A 64 2.97 10.98 3.97
CA SER A 64 4.07 10.89 4.95
C SER A 64 3.57 10.41 6.31
N TYR A 65 2.39 10.84 6.73
CA TYR A 65 1.80 10.42 8.00
C TYR A 65 1.41 8.94 7.98
N ILE A 66 0.98 8.43 6.83
CA ILE A 66 0.66 7.00 6.66
C ILE A 66 1.94 6.17 6.68
N MET A 67 2.98 6.62 5.96
CA MET A 67 4.30 5.97 5.99
C MET A 67 4.89 5.95 7.41
N ALA A 68 4.83 7.07 8.15
CA ALA A 68 5.29 7.13 9.54
C ALA A 68 4.53 6.14 10.44
N ALA A 69 3.20 6.06 10.30
CA ALA A 69 2.37 5.10 11.03
C ALA A 69 2.73 3.64 10.74
N MET A 70 3.09 3.31 9.49
CA MET A 70 3.54 1.96 9.14
C MET A 70 4.91 1.64 9.76
N ASN A 71 5.83 2.61 9.73
CA ASN A 71 7.16 2.45 10.31
C ASN A 71 7.15 2.43 11.85
N GLU A 72 6.10 2.94 12.49
CA GLU A 72 5.81 2.74 13.92
C GLU A 72 5.10 1.41 14.22
N GLU A 73 5.00 0.52 13.23
CA GLU A 73 4.40 -0.82 13.36
C GLU A 73 2.92 -0.82 13.79
N LEU A 74 2.21 0.27 13.56
CA LEU A 74 0.77 0.38 13.92
C LEU A 74 -0.11 -0.58 13.11
N LEU A 75 0.41 -1.13 12.01
CA LEU A 75 -0.20 -2.18 11.22
C LEU A 75 0.65 -3.45 11.33
N LYS A 76 0.24 -4.39 12.18
CA LYS A 76 0.94 -5.68 12.31
C LYS A 76 1.08 -6.39 10.97
N GLY A 77 2.33 -6.69 10.59
CA GLY A 77 2.69 -7.37 9.35
C GLY A 77 2.80 -6.45 8.13
N ALA A 78 2.60 -5.14 8.28
CA ALA A 78 2.83 -4.19 7.20
C ALA A 78 4.32 -4.05 6.88
N PRO A 79 4.66 -3.76 5.62
CA PRO A 79 6.04 -3.49 5.24
C PRO A 79 6.56 -2.25 5.99
N PHE A 80 7.82 -2.34 6.41
CA PHE A 80 8.60 -1.22 6.90
C PHE A 80 9.35 -0.58 5.73
N PHE A 81 9.36 0.74 5.64
CA PHE A 81 10.01 1.48 4.56
C PHE A 81 11.23 2.24 5.08
N TYR A 82 12.42 1.81 4.67
CA TYR A 82 13.68 2.47 5.04
C TYR A 82 13.87 3.82 4.35
N SER A 83 13.26 4.01 3.17
CA SER A 83 13.34 5.27 2.45
C SER A 83 11.99 5.71 1.88
N PRO A 84 11.82 7.02 1.64
CA PRO A 84 10.68 7.54 0.88
C PRO A 84 10.51 6.94 -0.51
N LEU A 85 11.62 6.51 -1.15
CA LEU A 85 11.56 5.90 -2.48
C LEU A 85 10.91 4.52 -2.44
N ASP A 86 11.19 3.72 -1.40
CA ASP A 86 10.60 2.39 -1.21
C ASP A 86 9.08 2.52 -1.04
N TYR A 87 8.65 3.50 -0.26
CA TYR A 87 7.23 3.78 -0.06
C TYR A 87 6.55 4.28 -1.35
N ILE A 88 7.19 5.15 -2.13
CA ILE A 88 6.66 5.59 -3.43
C ILE A 88 6.54 4.40 -4.40
N ALA A 89 7.55 3.52 -4.45
CA ALA A 89 7.51 2.33 -5.28
C ALA A 89 6.35 1.41 -4.87
N TYR A 90 6.14 1.24 -3.56
CA TYR A 90 5.00 0.50 -3.03
C TYR A 90 3.66 1.12 -3.43
N LEU A 91 3.47 2.44 -3.29
CA LEU A 91 2.24 3.10 -3.73
C LEU A 91 1.96 2.86 -5.23
N LYS A 92 3.00 2.92 -6.07
CA LYS A 92 2.88 2.65 -7.51
C LYS A 92 2.51 1.20 -7.81
N LEU A 93 3.10 0.25 -7.10
CA LEU A 93 2.76 -1.17 -7.20
C LEU A 93 1.27 -1.40 -6.89
N LEU A 94 0.71 -0.64 -5.94
CA LEU A 94 -0.70 -0.70 -5.59
C LEU A 94 -1.65 0.07 -6.55
N GLY A 95 -1.12 0.64 -7.63
CA GLY A 95 -1.90 1.44 -8.58
C GLY A 95 -2.35 2.79 -8.02
N ILE A 96 -1.71 3.31 -6.97
CA ILE A 96 -2.01 4.64 -6.40
C ILE A 96 -1.28 5.69 -7.23
N GLU A 97 -1.99 6.35 -8.14
CA GLU A 97 -1.41 7.29 -9.11
C GLU A 97 -0.90 8.59 -8.48
N LYS A 98 -1.54 9.06 -7.40
CA LYS A 98 -1.21 10.34 -6.75
C LYS A 98 -0.09 10.19 -5.73
N THR A 99 1.09 9.80 -6.19
CA THR A 99 2.25 9.65 -5.31
C THR A 99 2.92 10.99 -4.99
N PRO A 100 3.37 11.21 -3.74
CA PRO A 100 4.21 12.36 -3.40
C PRO A 100 5.60 12.29 -4.03
N GLY A 101 6.24 13.45 -4.15
CA GLY A 101 7.67 13.51 -4.47
C GLY A 101 8.54 13.04 -3.30
N LYS A 102 9.72 12.50 -3.61
CA LYS A 102 10.70 12.02 -2.60
C LYS A 102 11.02 13.09 -1.55
N THR A 103 11.36 14.30 -1.99
CA THR A 103 11.70 15.42 -1.10
C THR A 103 10.53 15.80 -0.20
N THR A 104 9.31 15.84 -0.76
CA THR A 104 8.10 16.12 0.02
C THR A 104 7.89 15.11 1.14
N LEU A 105 8.07 13.82 0.86
CA LEU A 105 7.99 12.79 1.89
C LEU A 105 9.07 12.97 2.96
N TYR A 106 10.33 13.10 2.52
CA TYR A 106 11.48 13.23 3.39
C TYR A 106 11.34 14.42 4.34
N ASP A 107 11.06 15.61 3.81
CA ASP A 107 10.93 16.84 4.60
C ASP A 107 9.78 16.71 5.59
N THR A 108 8.63 16.21 5.16
CA THR A 108 7.46 16.07 6.03
C THR A 108 7.73 15.05 7.15
N LEU A 109 8.40 13.93 6.87
CA LEU A 109 8.77 12.96 7.90
C LEU A 109 9.70 13.56 8.96
N HIS A 110 10.65 14.42 8.56
CA HIS A 110 11.55 15.11 9.49
C HIS A 110 10.83 16.14 10.38
N THR A 111 9.59 16.51 10.06
CA THR A 111 8.79 17.40 10.92
C THR A 111 8.07 16.66 12.03
N ILE A 112 7.92 15.35 11.94
CA ILE A 112 7.14 14.55 12.90
C ILE A 112 8.03 14.17 14.09
N GLY A 113 7.56 14.45 15.30
CA GLY A 113 8.23 14.04 16.54
C GLY A 113 7.30 13.28 17.48
N GLY A 114 7.88 12.43 18.34
CA GLY A 114 7.12 11.59 19.28
C GLY A 114 6.57 10.32 18.63
N HIS A 115 5.55 9.72 19.24
CA HIS A 115 4.87 8.51 18.76
C HIS A 115 3.39 8.79 18.55
N TYR A 116 2.77 8.11 17.59
CA TYR A 116 1.33 8.21 17.40
C TYR A 116 0.61 7.58 18.61
N PRO A 117 -0.48 8.19 19.13
CA PRO A 117 -1.21 9.36 18.62
C PRO A 117 -0.74 10.72 19.16
N GLU A 118 0.37 10.77 19.88
CA GLU A 118 0.92 11.95 20.57
C GLU A 118 1.90 12.76 19.71
N TRP A 119 1.82 12.61 18.38
CA TRP A 119 2.73 13.30 17.47
C TRP A 119 2.73 14.82 17.65
N THR A 120 3.92 15.36 17.56
CA THR A 120 4.20 16.79 17.49
C THR A 120 4.79 17.13 16.12
N PHE A 121 4.69 18.41 15.73
CA PHE A 121 5.10 18.85 14.40
C PHE A 121 5.99 20.10 14.50
N SER A 122 7.23 19.98 14.06
CA SER A 122 8.24 21.05 14.17
C SER A 122 8.06 22.18 13.14
N ASP A 123 7.26 21.97 12.10
CA ASP A 123 6.89 23.00 11.12
C ASP A 123 5.83 23.98 11.66
N GLY A 124 5.40 23.82 12.91
CA GLY A 124 4.51 24.75 13.61
C GLY A 124 3.12 24.89 12.96
N PRO A 125 2.38 23.80 12.69
CA PRO A 125 1.03 23.90 12.15
C PRO A 125 0.08 24.52 13.18
N SER A 126 -1.04 25.06 12.70
CA SER A 126 -2.13 25.43 13.61
C SER A 126 -2.70 24.20 14.31
N ASP A 127 -3.32 24.37 15.48
CA ASP A 127 -3.95 23.27 16.24
C ASP A 127 -4.91 22.43 15.40
N VAL A 128 -5.67 23.09 14.52
CA VAL A 128 -6.62 22.44 13.61
C VAL A 128 -5.89 21.55 12.60
N GLU A 129 -4.79 22.05 12.04
CA GLU A 129 -3.99 21.29 11.07
C GLU A 129 -3.22 20.16 11.75
N GLY A 130 -2.64 20.37 12.93
CA GLY A 130 -2.01 19.30 13.73
C GLY A 130 -2.99 18.17 14.03
N LYS A 131 -4.20 18.50 14.51
CA LYS A 131 -5.28 17.52 14.72
C LYS A 131 -5.68 16.82 13.42
N ARG A 132 -5.72 17.53 12.29
CA ARG A 132 -6.03 16.93 10.97
C ARG A 132 -4.98 15.88 10.61
N ARG A 133 -3.70 16.18 10.74
CA ARG A 133 -2.58 15.28 10.39
C ARG A 133 -2.64 13.98 11.20
N ILE A 134 -2.84 14.07 12.51
CA ILE A 134 -3.06 12.89 13.38
C ILE A 134 -4.32 12.12 12.95
N ASN A 135 -5.40 12.83 12.63
CA ASN A 135 -6.66 12.22 12.25
C ASN A 135 -6.59 11.48 10.89
N ILE A 136 -5.67 11.82 9.99
CA ILE A 136 -5.43 11.07 8.75
C ILE A 136 -5.04 9.62 9.09
N VAL A 137 -4.08 9.44 10.00
CA VAL A 137 -3.64 8.11 10.44
C VAL A 137 -4.77 7.36 11.12
N ARG A 138 -5.50 8.02 12.02
CA ARG A 138 -6.67 7.41 12.67
C ARG A 138 -7.68 6.87 11.65
N LEU A 139 -8.06 7.69 10.68
CA LEU A 139 -9.03 7.31 9.66
C LEU A 139 -8.49 6.23 8.72
N PHE A 140 -7.20 6.29 8.40
CA PHE A 140 -6.52 5.27 7.62
C PHE A 140 -6.57 3.91 8.34
N LEU A 141 -6.19 3.84 9.61
CA LEU A 141 -6.21 2.61 10.41
C LEU A 141 -7.63 2.02 10.50
N LEU A 142 -8.65 2.86 10.67
CA LEU A 142 -10.05 2.42 10.68
C LEU A 142 -10.49 1.87 9.32
N ALA A 143 -10.13 2.53 8.22
CA ALA A 143 -10.43 2.06 6.87
C ALA A 143 -9.69 0.75 6.55
N PHE A 144 -8.41 0.67 6.88
CA PHE A 144 -7.59 -0.53 6.70
C PHE A 144 -8.16 -1.73 7.44
N ASN A 145 -8.45 -1.60 8.73
CA ASN A 145 -8.98 -2.70 9.53
C ASN A 145 -10.36 -3.19 9.05
N ARG A 146 -11.24 -2.28 8.62
CA ARG A 146 -12.53 -2.65 8.03
C ARG A 146 -12.36 -3.44 6.73
N ASN A 147 -11.43 -3.03 5.87
CA ASN A 147 -11.14 -3.74 4.63
C ASN A 147 -10.46 -5.10 4.89
N ARG A 148 -9.65 -5.20 5.95
CA ARG A 148 -9.01 -6.46 6.38
C ARG A 148 -10.04 -7.48 6.90
N CYS A 149 -11.06 -7.04 7.62
CA CYS A 149 -12.15 -7.90 8.11
C CYS A 149 -13.19 -8.26 7.05
N SER A 150 -13.13 -7.66 5.85
CA SER A 150 -14.09 -7.93 4.76
C SER A 150 -13.68 -9.13 3.90
N ASN A 151 -12.79 -10.00 4.37
CA ASN A 151 -12.41 -11.24 3.69
C ASN A 151 -13.25 -12.41 4.26
N PRO A 152 -14.33 -12.86 3.59
CA PRO A 152 -15.25 -13.88 4.10
C PRO A 152 -14.65 -15.30 4.21
N GLU A 153 -13.37 -15.49 3.89
CA GLU A 153 -12.70 -16.79 3.94
C GLU A 153 -12.17 -17.16 5.34
N ALA A 154 -12.11 -16.21 6.29
CA ALA A 154 -11.67 -16.49 7.66
C ALA A 154 -12.78 -17.05 8.57
N SER A 155 -14.03 -17.11 8.12
CA SER A 155 -15.19 -17.53 8.93
C SER A 155 -15.67 -18.97 8.66
N ARG A 156 -14.90 -19.78 7.91
CA ARG A 156 -15.28 -21.15 7.52
C ARG A 156 -14.42 -22.27 8.13
N LYS A 157 -13.69 -21.98 9.21
CA LYS A 157 -12.99 -23.02 9.98
C LYS A 157 -13.16 -22.78 11.48
N GLU A 158 -14.36 -23.07 11.97
CA GLU A 158 -14.59 -23.59 13.32
C GLU A 158 -15.42 -24.86 13.20
#